data_AF-A0A6L7MGK6-F1
#
_entry.id   AF-A0A6L7MGK6-F1
#
_cell.length_a   1.000
_cell.length_b   1.000
_cell.length_c   1.000
_cell.angle_alpha   90.00
_cell.angle_beta   90.00
_cell.angle_gamma   90.00
#
_symmetry.space_group_name_H-M   'P 1'
#
loop_
_entity.id
_entity.type
_entity.pdbx_description
1 polymer ?
#
loop_
_entity_poly.entity_id
_entity_poly.type
_entity_poly.pdbx_seq_one_letter_code
_entity_poly.pdbx_strand_id
1 'polypeptide(L)'
;MKLDIYYDSTTDTLSLWNGRPANEGADVAENLIVDFGRDGEVVGFTLDHAAESLGPFLSQSEIIHGFYVRTETKASSARAQSVLVTEDTLSVDLSDGRSVSVPLSWYPRLAHGTPKERDNWRIEGAGWGVHWPDLDEDISVKGLLMGNSSKESGKSFKRWLENRVAQDKGTGSCNL
;
A
#
# COMPACT_ATOMS: atom_id res chain seq x y z
N MET A 1 -9.14 -6.82 -32.55
CA MET A 1 -8.76 -7.91 -31.62
C MET A 1 -9.81 -7.92 -30.53
N LYS A 2 -10.56 -9.01 -30.39
CA LYS A 2 -11.64 -9.15 -29.41
C LYS A 2 -11.18 -10.20 -28.41
N LEU A 3 -11.07 -9.81 -27.15
CA LEU A 3 -10.71 -10.68 -26.05
C LEU A 3 -11.99 -10.98 -25.29
N ASP A 4 -12.41 -12.24 -25.30
CA ASP A 4 -13.59 -12.70 -24.58
C ASP A 4 -13.14 -13.19 -23.19
N ILE A 5 -13.86 -12.79 -22.15
CA ILE A 5 -13.58 -13.14 -20.75
C ILE A 5 -14.59 -14.20 -20.32
N TYR A 6 -14.09 -15.31 -19.76
CA TYR A 6 -14.91 -16.40 -19.25
C TYR A 6 -14.62 -16.61 -17.77
N TYR A 7 -15.68 -16.79 -16.98
CA TYR A 7 -15.58 -17.12 -15.56
C TYR A 7 -16.19 -18.50 -15.32
N ASP A 8 -15.43 -19.40 -14.70
CA ASP A 8 -15.91 -20.71 -14.25
C ASP A 8 -16.13 -20.70 -12.74
N SER A 9 -17.39 -20.72 -12.32
CA SER A 9 -17.79 -20.71 -10.91
C SER A 9 -17.45 -22.00 -10.16
N THR A 10 -17.08 -23.07 -10.85
CA THR A 10 -16.75 -24.38 -10.26
C THR A 10 -15.32 -24.41 -9.76
N THR A 11 -14.41 -23.80 -10.53
CA THR A 11 -12.98 -23.70 -10.23
C THR A 11 -12.58 -22.32 -9.71
N ASP A 12 -13.51 -21.37 -9.73
CA ASP A 12 -13.30 -19.96 -9.39
C ASP A 12 -12.18 -19.30 -10.22
N THR A 13 -12.15 -19.62 -11.51
CA THR A 13 -11.11 -19.16 -12.44
C THR A 13 -11.66 -18.20 -13.49
N LEU A 14 -10.84 -17.22 -13.88
CA LEU A 14 -11.13 -16.29 -14.96
C LEU A 14 -10.14 -16.53 -16.12
N SER A 15 -10.68 -16.82 -17.30
CA SER A 15 -9.91 -17.17 -18.51
C SER A 15 -10.11 -16.10 -19.60
N LEU A 16 -9.03 -15.75 -20.29
CA LEU A 16 -9.03 -14.78 -21.38
C LEU A 16 -8.82 -15.50 -22.71
N TRP A 17 -9.76 -15.36 -23.65
CA TRP A 17 -9.69 -16.01 -24.97
C TRP A 17 -9.60 -14.98 -26.10
N ASN A 18 -8.64 -15.15 -27.00
CA ASN A 18 -8.42 -14.23 -28.12
C ASN A 18 -8.87 -14.84 -29.46
N GLY A 19 -10.17 -15.13 -29.59
CA GLY A 19 -10.94 -14.70 -30.76
C GLY A 19 -10.59 -15.17 -32.18
N ARG A 20 -9.67 -16.12 -32.45
CA ARG A 20 -9.34 -16.46 -33.85
C ARG A 20 -10.44 -17.32 -34.51
N PRO A 21 -10.89 -16.99 -35.74
CA PRO A 21 -11.91 -17.76 -36.44
C PRO A 21 -11.40 -19.15 -36.86
N ALA A 22 -12.29 -20.14 -36.79
CA ALA A 22 -12.04 -21.59 -36.85
C ALA A 22 -11.47 -22.17 -38.16
N ASN A 23 -10.90 -21.36 -39.06
CA ASN A 23 -10.55 -21.78 -40.42
C ASN A 23 -9.04 -21.81 -40.72
N GLU A 24 -8.20 -21.49 -39.73
CA GLU A 24 -6.75 -21.64 -39.83
C GLU A 24 -6.30 -22.57 -38.71
N GLY A 25 -5.71 -23.72 -39.08
CA GLY A 25 -5.19 -24.71 -38.16
C GLY A 25 -4.01 -24.20 -37.35
N ALA A 26 -4.29 -23.45 -36.29
CA ALA A 26 -3.35 -23.08 -35.25
C ALA A 26 -4.10 -23.07 -33.91
N ASP A 27 -4.08 -24.21 -33.25
CA ASP A 27 -4.55 -24.37 -31.89
C ASP A 27 -3.40 -23.99 -30.95
N VAL A 28 -3.43 -22.76 -30.44
CA VAL A 28 -2.61 -22.32 -29.29
C VAL A 28 -3.48 -21.43 -28.41
N ALA A 29 -4.33 -22.05 -27.59
CA ALA A 29 -4.93 -21.35 -26.48
C ALA A 29 -3.87 -21.15 -25.39
N GLU A 30 -3.18 -20.01 -25.39
CA GLU A 30 -2.50 -19.54 -24.18
C GLU A 30 -3.58 -19.07 -23.21
N ASN A 31 -4.03 -19.97 -22.33
CA ASN A 31 -4.95 -19.58 -21.27
C ASN A 31 -4.14 -18.95 -20.14
N LEU A 32 -4.33 -17.64 -19.92
CA LEU A 32 -3.91 -17.01 -18.67
C LEU A 32 -4.97 -17.32 -17.61
N ILE A 33 -4.60 -18.13 -16.63
CA ILE A 33 -5.39 -18.44 -15.44
C ILE A 33 -4.97 -17.46 -14.34
N VAL A 34 -5.96 -16.82 -13.73
CA VAL A 34 -5.78 -15.96 -12.56
C VAL A 34 -6.47 -16.60 -11.37
N ASP A 35 -5.70 -16.87 -10.31
CA ASP A 35 -6.23 -17.44 -9.07
C ASP A 35 -6.62 -16.32 -8.12
N PHE A 36 -7.84 -16.38 -7.58
CA PHE A 36 -8.34 -15.43 -6.59
C PHE A 36 -8.45 -16.09 -5.21
N GLY A 37 -8.12 -15.33 -4.17
CA GLY A 37 -8.35 -15.68 -2.78
C GLY A 37 -9.78 -15.34 -2.34
N ARG A 38 -10.10 -15.67 -1.09
CA ARG A 38 -11.49 -15.56 -0.55
C ARG A 38 -12.03 -14.14 -0.52
N ASP A 39 -11.17 -13.14 -0.52
CA ASP A 39 -11.55 -11.72 -0.46
C ASP A 39 -11.43 -11.04 -1.84
N GLY A 40 -11.24 -11.83 -2.91
CA GLY A 40 -11.10 -11.35 -4.29
C GLY A 40 -9.71 -10.80 -4.61
N GLU A 41 -8.73 -11.02 -3.74
CA GLU A 41 -7.33 -10.70 -3.99
C GLU A 41 -6.72 -11.69 -4.98
N VAL A 42 -5.84 -11.22 -5.86
CA VAL A 42 -5.14 -12.13 -6.77
C VAL A 42 -4.03 -12.84 -6.01
N VAL A 43 -4.04 -14.17 -6.00
CA VAL A 43 -3.08 -15.02 -5.28
C VAL A 43 -2.13 -15.78 -6.20
N GLY A 44 -2.43 -15.86 -7.50
CA GLY A 44 -1.63 -16.61 -8.46
C GLY A 44 -1.92 -16.27 -9.92
N PHE A 45 -0.94 -16.57 -10.77
CA PHE A 45 -1.06 -16.54 -12.23
C PHE A 45 -0.43 -17.80 -12.78
N THR A 46 -1.15 -18.50 -13.65
CA THR A 46 -0.63 -19.68 -14.36
C THR A 46 -0.89 -19.52 -15.86
N LEU A 47 0.12 -19.82 -16.67
CA LEU A 47 -0.05 -20.00 -18.11
C LEU A 47 -0.21 -21.50 -18.36
N ASP A 48 -1.40 -21.92 -18.78
CA ASP A 48 -1.62 -23.30 -19.18
C ASP A 48 -1.36 -23.46 -20.68
N HIS A 49 -0.42 -24.34 -21.01
CA HIS A 49 -0.07 -24.68 -22.39
C HIS A 49 -0.72 -26.02 -22.69
N ALA A 50 -1.89 -26.00 -23.35
CA ALA A 50 -2.46 -27.22 -23.91
C ALA A 50 -1.61 -27.68 -25.10
N ALA A 51 -0.51 -28.38 -24.81
CA ALA A 51 0.35 -28.96 -25.82
C ALA A 51 -0.23 -30.30 -26.30
N GLU A 52 -1.16 -30.28 -27.25
CA GLU A 52 -1.45 -31.49 -28.04
C GLU A 52 -0.65 -31.49 -29.35
N SER A 53 0.35 -32.37 -29.37
CA SER A 53 0.96 -33.02 -30.54
C SER A 53 1.26 -32.14 -31.77
N LEU A 54 2.44 -31.51 -31.80
CA LEU A 54 3.13 -31.25 -33.05
C LEU A 54 4.57 -31.77 -32.95
N GLY A 55 4.96 -32.59 -33.94
CA GLY A 55 6.22 -33.32 -34.03
C GLY A 55 7.47 -32.44 -34.14
N PRO A 56 8.64 -33.02 -34.48
CA PRO A 56 9.95 -32.43 -34.21
C PRO A 56 10.23 -31.26 -35.15
N PHE A 57 9.88 -30.05 -34.72
CA PHE A 57 10.36 -28.83 -35.35
C PHE A 57 10.57 -27.74 -34.30
N LEU A 58 11.58 -27.93 -33.46
CA LEU A 58 12.18 -26.81 -32.74
C LEU A 58 13.29 -26.23 -33.62
N SER A 59 13.01 -25.08 -34.23
CA SER A 59 14.06 -24.14 -34.62
C SER A 59 13.50 -22.73 -34.57
N GLN A 60 14.14 -21.93 -33.72
CA GLN A 60 13.98 -20.50 -33.49
C GLN A 60 12.94 -20.10 -32.42
N SER A 61 13.51 -19.72 -31.28
CA SER A 61 12.95 -18.87 -30.25
C SER A 61 12.26 -17.63 -30.86
N GLU A 62 10.96 -17.48 -30.66
CA GLU A 62 10.35 -16.16 -30.62
C GLU A 62 9.99 -15.82 -29.18
N ILE A 63 10.66 -14.78 -28.71
CA ILE A 63 10.59 -14.23 -27.36
C ILE A 63 9.17 -13.75 -27.12
N ILE A 64 8.44 -14.41 -26.22
CA ILE A 64 7.18 -13.87 -25.72
C ILE A 64 7.54 -12.61 -24.92
N HIS A 65 7.18 -11.44 -25.45
CA HIS A 65 7.33 -10.17 -24.76
C HIS A 65 6.68 -10.30 -23.38
N GLY A 66 7.50 -10.20 -22.33
CA GLY A 66 7.08 -10.41 -20.95
C GLY A 66 5.79 -9.67 -20.63
N PHE A 67 4.73 -10.44 -20.40
CA PHE A 67 3.45 -9.93 -19.91
C PHE A 67 3.62 -9.62 -18.42
N TYR A 68 3.63 -8.34 -18.06
CA TYR A 68 3.64 -7.92 -16.66
C TYR A 68 2.21 -7.61 -16.23
N VAL A 69 1.67 -8.38 -15.29
CA VAL A 69 0.42 -8.02 -14.62
C VAL A 69 0.71 -6.91 -13.63
N ARG A 70 0.12 -5.73 -13.86
CA ARG A 70 0.10 -4.65 -12.88
C ARG A 70 -1.12 -4.85 -11.98
N THR A 71 -0.92 -5.39 -10.78
CA THR A 71 -1.97 -5.34 -9.76
C THR A 71 -2.07 -3.90 -9.25
N GLU A 72 -3.07 -3.16 -9.72
CA GLU A 72 -3.46 -1.91 -9.08
C GLU A 72 -4.25 -2.26 -7.82
N THR A 73 -3.57 -2.39 -6.68
CA THR A 73 -4.25 -2.31 -5.40
C THR A 73 -4.95 -0.96 -5.37
N LYS A 74 -6.29 -0.94 -5.46
CA LYS A 74 -7.08 0.27 -5.31
C LYS A 74 -6.64 0.89 -3.99
N ALA A 75 -5.87 1.98 -4.07
CA ALA A 75 -5.41 2.69 -2.90
C ALA A 75 -6.66 2.99 -2.09
N SER A 76 -6.76 2.42 -0.89
CA SER A 76 -7.96 2.55 -0.09
C SER A 76 -8.26 4.03 0.03
N SER A 77 -9.48 4.45 -0.31
CA SER A 77 -9.95 5.82 -0.10
C SER A 77 -10.11 6.17 1.38
N ALA A 78 -9.50 5.39 2.26
CA ALA A 78 -9.51 5.55 3.69
C ALA A 78 -8.83 6.87 4.04
N ARG A 79 -9.59 7.73 4.71
CA ARG A 79 -9.16 9.03 5.17
C ARG A 79 -9.16 9.04 6.68
N ALA A 80 -8.18 9.68 7.30
CA ALA A 80 -8.18 9.90 8.74
C ALA A 80 -9.41 10.75 9.14
N GLN A 81 -10.08 10.34 10.21
CA GLN A 81 -11.20 11.08 10.82
C GLN A 81 -10.88 11.54 12.24
N SER A 82 -10.24 10.68 13.03
CA SER A 82 -9.81 10.97 14.39
C SER A 82 -8.50 10.27 14.69
N VAL A 83 -7.78 10.83 15.65
CA VAL A 83 -6.51 10.30 16.13
C VAL A 83 -6.54 10.26 17.64
N LEU A 84 -6.09 9.14 18.20
CA LEU A 84 -5.87 8.95 19.62
C LEU A 84 -4.42 8.54 19.83
N VAL A 85 -3.72 9.29 20.68
CA VAL A 85 -2.34 8.99 21.08
C VAL A 85 -2.35 8.63 22.56
N THR A 86 -1.90 7.43 22.89
CA THR A 86 -1.68 6.98 24.27
C THR A 86 -0.18 6.99 24.58
N GLU A 87 0.23 6.49 25.74
CA GLU A 87 1.67 6.35 26.02
C GLU A 87 2.34 5.28 25.13
N ASP A 88 1.59 4.29 24.66
CA ASP A 88 2.15 3.13 23.95
C ASP A 88 1.72 3.06 22.47
N THR A 89 0.63 3.73 22.09
CA THR A 89 0.02 3.55 20.77
C THR A 89 -0.40 4.86 20.10
N LEU A 90 -0.27 4.87 18.78
CA LEU A 90 -0.96 5.80 17.89
C LEU A 90 -2.11 5.04 17.21
N SER A 91 -3.33 5.51 17.39
CA SER A 91 -4.53 4.96 16.77
C SER A 91 -5.21 5.99 15.88
N VAL A 92 -5.62 5.58 14.68
CA VAL A 92 -6.28 6.44 13.69
C VAL A 92 -7.56 5.76 13.21
N ASP A 93 -8.69 6.42 13.39
CA ASP A 93 -9.96 5.99 12.82
C ASP A 93 -10.09 6.49 11.39
N LEU A 94 -10.55 5.59 10.52
CA LEU A 94 -10.61 5.81 9.08
C LEU A 94 -12.06 5.96 8.62
N SER A 95 -12.24 6.72 7.54
CA SER A 95 -13.55 7.03 6.98
C SER A 95 -14.34 5.84 6.43
N ASP A 96 -13.71 4.68 6.32
CA ASP A 96 -14.34 3.42 5.90
C ASP A 96 -14.76 2.53 7.09
N GLY A 97 -14.69 3.06 8.32
CA GLY A 97 -15.11 2.38 9.55
C GLY A 97 -14.03 1.51 10.19
N ARG A 98 -12.83 1.43 9.60
CA ARG A 98 -11.68 0.75 10.21
C ARG A 98 -10.99 1.67 11.21
N SER A 99 -10.27 1.06 12.15
CA SER A 99 -9.31 1.74 13.01
C SER A 99 -7.97 1.03 12.92
N VAL A 100 -6.89 1.79 12.77
CA VAL A 100 -5.52 1.27 12.66
C VAL A 100 -4.74 1.73 13.88
N SER A 101 -4.10 0.80 14.58
CA SER A 101 -3.27 1.09 15.74
C SER A 101 -1.86 0.55 15.55
N VAL A 102 -0.87 1.38 15.88
CA VAL A 102 0.56 1.08 15.77
C VAL A 102 1.30 1.52 17.04
N PRO A 103 2.47 0.93 17.36
CA PRO A 103 3.27 1.36 18.50
C PRO A 103 3.70 2.83 18.37
N LEU A 104 3.56 3.62 19.43
CA LEU A 104 4.00 5.01 19.46
C LEU A 104 5.52 5.15 19.23
N SER A 105 6.28 4.14 19.68
CA SER A 105 7.73 4.07 19.51
C SER A 105 8.20 4.07 18.05
N TRP A 106 7.30 3.84 17.09
CA TRP A 106 7.60 3.97 15.66
C TRP A 106 7.83 5.42 15.23
N TYR A 107 7.38 6.39 16.01
CA TYR A 107 7.45 7.82 15.70
C TYR A 107 8.16 8.54 16.85
N PRO A 108 9.51 8.65 16.79
CA PRO A 108 10.32 9.16 17.91
C PRO A 108 9.88 10.54 18.41
N ARG A 109 9.49 11.46 17.51
CA ARG A 109 9.02 12.79 17.90
C ARG A 109 7.72 12.75 18.71
N LEU A 110 6.76 11.92 18.30
CA LEU A 110 5.52 11.71 19.06
C LEU A 110 5.78 11.03 20.41
N ALA A 111 6.66 10.03 20.44
CA ALA A 111 7.06 9.37 21.68
C ALA A 111 7.67 10.36 22.69
N HIS A 112 8.38 11.40 22.23
CA HIS A 112 8.96 12.44 23.09
C HIS A 112 8.05 13.67 23.31
N GLY A 113 6.92 13.74 22.61
CA GLY A 113 5.95 14.82 22.79
C GLY A 113 5.21 14.70 24.13
N THR A 114 4.86 15.84 24.72
CA THR A 114 3.97 15.89 25.88
C THR A 114 2.53 15.54 25.49
N PRO A 115 1.66 15.14 26.43
CA PRO A 115 0.25 14.88 26.11
C PRO A 115 -0.44 16.05 25.39
N LYS A 116 -0.15 17.29 25.79
CA LYS A 116 -0.70 18.50 25.15
C LYS A 116 -0.27 18.64 23.69
N GLU A 117 0.99 18.34 23.38
CA GLU A 117 1.50 18.40 22.00
C GLU A 117 0.94 17.26 21.15
N ARG A 118 0.81 16.05 21.74
CA ARG A 118 0.19 14.88 21.08
C ARG A 118 -1.29 15.11 20.75
N ASP A 119 -2.00 15.87 21.59
CA ASP A 119 -3.40 16.24 21.35
C ASP A 119 -3.56 17.38 20.33
N ASN A 120 -2.51 18.16 20.05
CA ASN A 120 -2.54 19.23 19.06
C ASN A 120 -2.20 18.71 17.66
N TRP A 121 -3.08 17.90 17.09
CA TRP A 121 -2.97 17.39 15.72
C TRP A 121 -3.99 18.04 14.77
N ARG A 122 -3.71 17.92 13.47
CA ARG A 122 -4.59 18.37 12.39
C ARG A 122 -4.61 17.34 11.28
N ILE A 123 -5.78 17.09 10.70
CA ILE A 123 -5.87 16.29 9.48
C ILE A 123 -5.46 17.15 8.29
N GLU A 124 -4.56 16.62 7.47
CA GLU A 124 -4.04 17.29 6.29
C GLU A 124 -4.33 16.52 4.99
N GLY A 125 -4.16 17.21 3.87
CA GLY A 125 -4.31 16.63 2.54
C GLY A 125 -5.66 15.94 2.35
N ALA A 126 -6.77 16.55 2.76
CA ALA A 126 -8.11 15.96 2.66
C ALA A 126 -8.27 14.57 3.33
N GLY A 127 -7.52 14.32 4.40
CA GLY A 127 -7.57 13.05 5.15
C GLY A 127 -6.46 12.06 4.81
N TRP A 128 -5.52 12.42 3.93
CA TRP A 128 -4.41 11.53 3.56
C TRP A 128 -3.28 11.49 4.60
N GLY A 129 -3.25 12.44 5.52
CA GLY A 129 -2.26 12.47 6.59
C GLY A 129 -2.73 13.23 7.82
N VAL A 130 -1.92 13.14 8.86
CA VAL A 130 -2.09 13.83 10.14
C VAL A 130 -0.79 14.56 10.44
N HIS A 131 -0.91 15.84 10.77
CA HIS A 131 0.19 16.73 11.11
C HIS A 131 0.13 17.15 12.58
N TRP A 132 1.28 17.10 13.25
CA TRP A 132 1.49 17.63 14.61
C TRP A 132 2.40 18.86 14.56
N PRO A 133 1.85 20.09 14.55
CA PRO A 133 2.64 21.32 14.42
C PRO A 133 3.67 21.53 15.53
N ASP A 134 3.34 21.20 16.77
CA ASP A 134 4.26 21.40 17.91
C ASP A 134 5.46 20.43 17.88
N LEU A 135 5.31 19.32 17.16
CA LEU A 135 6.31 18.26 17.05
C LEU A 135 6.99 18.22 15.68
N ASP A 136 6.51 19.02 14.71
CA ASP A 136 6.97 18.99 13.32
C ASP A 136 6.93 17.55 12.77
N GLU A 137 5.81 16.84 12.98
CA GLU A 137 5.65 15.44 12.56
C GLU A 137 4.46 15.29 11.60
N ASP A 138 4.67 14.52 10.53
CA ASP A 138 3.68 14.24 9.49
C ASP A 138 3.57 12.74 9.25
N ILE A 139 2.38 12.18 9.49
CA ILE A 139 2.11 10.76 9.31
C ILE A 139 1.06 10.56 8.24
N SER A 140 1.41 9.84 7.18
CA SER A 140 0.47 9.49 6.11
C SER A 140 -0.38 8.27 6.46
N VAL A 141 -1.68 8.32 6.13
CA VAL A 141 -2.61 7.18 6.27
C VAL A 141 -2.13 5.98 5.45
N LYS A 142 -1.60 6.22 4.25
CA LYS A 142 -1.00 5.17 3.43
C LYS A 142 0.18 4.49 4.14
N GLY A 143 1.03 5.26 4.81
CA GLY A 143 2.15 4.74 5.59
C GLY A 143 1.69 3.82 6.72
N LEU A 144 0.67 4.25 7.47
CA LEU A 144 0.05 3.46 8.54
C LEU A 144 -0.54 2.14 8.02
N LEU A 145 -1.31 2.19 6.93
CA LEU A 145 -1.92 1.01 6.33
C LEU A 145 -0.91 0.01 5.77
N MET A 146 0.30 0.47 5.42
CA MET A 146 1.40 -0.38 4.97
C MET A 146 2.29 -0.87 6.13
N GLY A 147 2.02 -0.46 7.38
CA GLY A 147 2.86 -0.81 8.53
C GLY A 147 4.22 -0.12 8.53
N ASN A 148 4.36 1.05 7.89
CA ASN A 148 5.61 1.79 7.84
C ASN A 148 5.81 2.62 9.12
N SER A 149 6.94 2.40 9.79
CA SER A 149 7.41 3.29 10.87
C SER A 149 8.01 4.58 10.33
N SER A 150 8.40 5.50 11.23
CA SER A 150 9.04 6.75 10.86
C SER A 150 10.31 6.50 10.03
N LYS A 151 10.48 7.30 8.98
CA LYS A 151 11.71 7.34 8.16
C LYS A 151 12.73 8.34 8.69
N GLU A 152 12.50 8.90 9.87
CA GLU A 152 13.41 9.86 10.46
C GLU A 152 14.78 9.23 10.73
N SER A 153 15.84 9.90 10.26
CA SER A 153 17.21 9.51 10.60
C SER A 153 17.57 9.95 12.02
N GLY A 154 18.42 9.19 12.71
CA GLY A 154 18.90 9.58 14.05
C GLY A 154 19.56 10.97 14.09
N LYS A 155 20.18 11.42 12.99
CA LYS A 155 20.73 12.79 12.87
C LYS A 155 19.63 13.86 12.86
N SER A 156 18.55 13.62 12.12
CA SER A 156 17.37 14.51 12.10
C SER A 156 16.75 14.58 13.49
N PHE A 157 16.53 13.42 14.12
CA PHE A 157 15.92 13.34 15.43
C PHE A 157 16.77 14.05 16.51
N LYS A 158 18.09 13.85 16.48
CA LYS A 158 19.01 14.55 17.38
C LYS A 158 18.94 16.07 17.23
N ARG A 159 18.93 16.57 15.99
CA ARG A 159 18.81 18.01 15.71
C ARG A 159 17.48 18.57 16.20
N TRP A 160 16.39 17.82 16.05
CA TRP A 160 15.08 18.18 16.57
C TRP A 160 15.09 18.30 18.10
N LEU A 161 15.69 17.34 18.82
CA LEU A 161 15.86 17.41 20.28
C LEU A 161 16.67 18.63 20.73
N GLU A 162 17.78 18.92 20.04
CA GLU A 162 18.64 20.08 20.34
C GLU A 162 17.87 21.40 20.19
N ASN A 163 17.04 21.54 19.15
CA ASN A 163 16.22 22.72 18.92
C ASN A 163 15.17 22.92 20.03
N ARG A 164 14.57 21.84 20.54
CA ARG A 164 13.58 21.93 21.64
C ARG A 164 14.19 22.46 22.93
N VAL A 165 15.37 21.96 23.30
CA VAL A 165 16.09 22.43 24.49
C VAL A 165 16.46 23.91 24.35
N ALA A 166 16.80 24.37 23.15
CA ALA A 166 17.09 25.78 22.91
C ALA A 166 15.84 26.67 23.05
N GLN A 167 14.67 26.21 22.60
CA GLN A 167 13.40 26.94 22.73
C GLN A 167 12.97 27.06 24.19
N ASP A 168 13.14 26.02 25.00
CA ASP A 168 12.83 26.04 26.44
C ASP A 168 13.72 27.02 27.23
N LYS A 169 14.97 27.21 26.79
CA LYS A 169 15.89 28.18 27.44
C LYS A 169 15.61 29.63 27.06
N GLY A 170 14.99 29.88 25.90
CA GLY A 170 14.65 31.22 25.43
C GLY A 170 13.44 31.85 26.14
N THR A 171 12.51 31.04 26.64
CA THR A 171 11.30 31.50 27.36
C THR A 171 11.53 31.82 28.83
N GLY A 172 12.72 31.51 29.38
CA GLY A 172 13.08 31.79 30.78
C GLY A 172 13.67 33.18 31.06
N SER A 173 13.80 34.06 30.08
CA SER A 173 14.47 35.37 30.22
C SER A 173 13.62 36.56 29.74
N CYS A 174 12.36 36.63 30.14
CA CYS A 174 11.56 37.86 30.08
C CYS A 174 10.63 37.91 31.29
N ASN A 175 11.14 38.42 32.41
CA ASN A 175 10.38 39.11 33.45
C ASN A 175 11.38 40.00 34.20
N LEU A 176 11.47 41.26 33.76
CA LEU A 176 11.98 42.38 34.54
C LEU A 176 10.80 43.07 35.22
#